data_AF-A0A6G1BZR2-F1
#
_entry.id   AF-A0A6G1BZR2-F1
#
_cell.length_a   1.000
_cell.length_b   1.000
_cell.length_c   1.000
_cell.angle_alpha   90.00
_cell.angle_beta   90.00
_cell.angle_gamma   90.00
#
_symmetry.space_group_name_H-M   'P 1'
#
loop_
_entity.id
_entity.type
_entity.pdbx_description
1 polymer ?
#
loop_
_entity_poly.entity_id
_entity_poly.type
_entity_poly.pdbx_seq_one_letter_code
_entity_poly.pdbx_strand_id
1 'polypeptide(L)'
;MTNTDLLGLDYPQPFATTTGLNGTSLLGGVNYASAAAGSLDETGQHLRFSLSQQVVNLESNLDTIRLHMEDHGGYEEYLARSIAVMVLGSNDYINCYLLTSLLTSLYDSDYNYKPQDYADLLINHYTR
;
A
#
# COMPACT_ATOMS: atom_id res chain seq x y z
N MET A 1 13.16 -20.91 19.55
CA MET A 1 13.92 -20.07 18.61
C MET A 1 12.91 -19.14 17.99
N THR A 2 12.84 -17.87 18.41
CA THR A 2 11.98 -16.89 17.75
C THR A 2 12.67 -16.53 16.45
N ASN A 3 12.13 -17.02 15.33
CA ASN A 3 12.55 -16.63 13.99
C ASN A 3 12.25 -15.13 13.85
N THR A 4 13.21 -14.29 14.18
CA THR A 4 13.17 -12.89 13.78
C THR A 4 13.93 -12.79 12.47
N ASP A 5 13.20 -12.44 11.42
CA ASP A 5 13.74 -12.13 10.10
C ASP A 5 14.78 -11.01 10.16
N LEU A 6 15.38 -10.67 9.00
CA LEU A 6 16.50 -9.74 8.80
C LEU A 6 16.48 -8.46 9.66
N LEU A 7 15.30 -7.96 10.04
CA LEU A 7 15.11 -6.72 10.80
C LEU A 7 14.88 -6.90 12.31
N GLY A 8 14.74 -8.12 12.82
CA GLY A 8 14.50 -8.31 14.26
C GLY A 8 13.07 -7.99 14.72
N LEU A 9 12.14 -7.71 13.80
CA LEU A 9 10.79 -7.24 14.08
C LEU A 9 9.76 -8.38 14.00
N ASP A 10 8.68 -8.24 14.77
CA ASP A 10 7.50 -9.10 14.61
C ASP A 10 6.80 -8.81 13.27
N TYR A 11 6.07 -9.80 12.74
CA TYR A 11 5.32 -9.61 11.52
C TYR A 11 4.13 -8.66 11.73
N PRO A 12 3.99 -7.60 10.92
CA PRO A 12 2.87 -6.68 11.04
C PRO A 12 1.57 -7.37 10.65
N GLN A 13 0.50 -7.05 11.39
CA GLN A 13 -0.82 -7.65 11.15
C GLN A 13 -1.45 -7.10 9.87
N PRO A 14 -2.15 -7.91 9.06
CA PRO A 14 -2.84 -7.41 7.86
C PRO A 14 -4.03 -6.53 8.22
N PHE A 15 -4.03 -5.27 7.77
CA PHE A 15 -5.11 -4.30 8.01
C PHE A 15 -6.50 -4.87 7.68
N ALA A 16 -6.55 -5.64 6.59
CA ALA A 16 -7.78 -6.17 6.00
C ALA A 16 -8.50 -7.25 6.84
N THR A 17 -7.82 -7.82 7.84
CA THR A 17 -8.34 -8.88 8.71
C THR A 17 -8.35 -8.50 10.19
N THR A 18 -7.78 -7.34 10.54
CA THR A 18 -7.70 -6.94 11.94
C THR A 18 -8.90 -6.09 12.33
N THR A 19 -9.82 -6.67 13.09
CA THR A 19 -10.89 -5.93 13.76
C THR A 19 -10.34 -5.30 15.05
N GLY A 20 -10.49 -3.99 15.20
CA GLY A 20 -10.25 -3.32 16.48
C GLY A 20 -8.78 -3.03 16.81
N LEU A 21 -7.97 -2.66 15.81
CA LEU A 21 -6.66 -2.05 16.07
C LEU A 21 -6.87 -0.80 16.93
N ASN A 22 -6.48 -0.88 18.20
CA ASN A 22 -6.42 0.24 19.13
C ASN A 22 -4.97 0.76 19.20
N GLY A 23 -4.78 1.95 19.77
CA GLY A 23 -3.50 2.68 19.75
C GLY A 23 -2.26 1.85 20.05
N THR A 24 -2.30 0.95 21.05
CA THR A 24 -1.15 0.09 21.41
C THR A 24 -0.92 -1.06 20.44
N SER A 25 -1.99 -1.68 19.91
CA SER A 25 -1.86 -2.74 18.91
C SER A 25 -1.31 -2.23 17.56
N LEU A 26 -1.44 -0.92 17.28
CA LEU A 26 -0.85 -0.28 16.10
C LEU A 26 0.67 -0.10 16.19
N LEU A 27 1.23 -0.05 17.41
CA LEU A 27 2.66 0.23 17.62
C LEU A 27 3.58 -0.90 17.13
N GLY A 28 3.03 -2.10 16.94
CA GLY A 28 3.74 -3.24 16.35
C GLY A 28 3.83 -3.19 14.82
N GLY A 29 3.22 -2.19 14.18
CA GLY A 29 3.15 -2.05 12.73
C GLY A 29 1.96 -2.80 12.10
N VAL A 30 1.59 -2.35 10.90
CA VAL A 30 0.42 -2.83 10.16
C VAL A 30 0.80 -3.06 8.69
N ASN A 31 0.32 -4.16 8.11
CA ASN A 31 0.49 -4.47 6.71
C ASN A 31 -0.76 -4.02 5.93
N TYR A 32 -0.59 -2.99 5.10
CA TYR A 32 -1.65 -2.43 4.26
C TYR A 32 -1.71 -3.06 2.86
N ALA A 33 -0.73 -3.89 2.49
CA ALA A 33 -0.61 -4.41 1.13
C ALA A 33 -1.85 -5.20 0.68
N SER A 34 -2.28 -4.94 -0.54
CA SER A 34 -3.40 -5.64 -1.20
C SER A 34 -2.90 -6.32 -2.47
N ALA A 35 -3.16 -7.63 -2.59
CA ALA A 35 -2.46 -8.57 -3.50
C ALA A 35 -2.68 -8.37 -5.02
N ALA A 36 -3.21 -7.23 -5.44
CA ALA A 36 -3.35 -6.86 -6.85
C ALA A 36 -3.44 -5.35 -7.10
N ALA A 37 -3.22 -4.56 -6.04
CA ALA A 37 -3.17 -3.11 -6.18
C ALA A 37 -2.00 -2.73 -7.06
N GLY A 38 -2.23 -1.77 -7.95
CA GLY A 38 -1.20 -1.06 -8.66
C GLY A 38 -1.06 0.36 -8.14
N SER A 39 -0.16 1.10 -8.78
CA SER A 39 -0.03 2.55 -8.63
C SER A 39 -1.25 3.31 -9.16
N LEU A 40 -1.92 2.79 -10.20
CA LEU A 40 -3.18 3.33 -10.70
C LEU A 40 -4.35 2.78 -9.88
N ASP A 41 -5.32 3.63 -9.53
CA ASP A 41 -6.50 3.20 -8.78
C ASP A 41 -7.37 2.20 -9.58
N GLU A 42 -7.35 2.25 -10.91
CA GLU A 42 -8.06 1.27 -11.74
C GLU A 42 -7.38 -0.11 -11.75
N THR A 43 -6.11 -0.20 -11.34
CA THR A 43 -5.37 -1.45 -11.30
C THR A 43 -5.91 -2.35 -10.20
N GLY A 44 -6.51 -3.47 -10.61
CA GLY A 44 -7.12 -4.38 -9.65
C GLY A 44 -8.33 -3.76 -8.95
N GLN A 45 -9.06 -2.83 -9.58
CA GLN A 45 -10.26 -2.17 -9.02
C GLN A 45 -11.32 -3.14 -8.46
N HIS A 46 -11.31 -4.39 -8.93
CA HIS A 46 -12.20 -5.46 -8.47
C HIS A 46 -11.70 -6.15 -7.19
N LEU A 47 -10.58 -5.71 -6.63
CA LEU A 47 -9.89 -6.29 -5.48
C LEU A 47 -9.85 -5.27 -4.32
N ARG A 48 -9.37 -5.70 -3.15
CA ARG A 48 -9.72 -5.11 -1.84
C ARG A 48 -9.42 -3.61 -1.68
N PHE A 49 -8.16 -3.19 -1.83
CA PHE A 49 -7.75 -1.80 -1.59
C PHE A 49 -6.78 -1.33 -2.67
N SER A 50 -7.08 -0.20 -3.34
CA SER A 50 -6.13 0.48 -4.22
C SER A 50 -4.96 1.05 -3.42
N LEU A 51 -3.87 1.46 -4.07
CA LEU A 51 -2.75 2.09 -3.37
C LEU A 51 -3.19 3.36 -2.63
N SER A 52 -4.01 4.22 -3.26
CA SER A 52 -4.57 5.41 -2.62
C SER A 52 -5.34 5.05 -1.35
N GLN A 53 -6.15 3.98 -1.38
CA GLN A 53 -6.87 3.53 -0.20
C GLN A 53 -5.93 2.95 0.89
N GLN A 54 -4.82 2.32 0.51
CA GLN A 54 -3.80 1.87 1.47
C GLN A 54 -3.14 3.05 2.19
N VAL A 55 -2.88 4.16 1.48
CA VAL A 55 -2.36 5.41 2.07
C VAL A 55 -3.37 6.00 3.05
N VAL A 56 -4.65 6.11 2.67
CA VAL A 56 -5.71 6.61 3.58
C VAL A 56 -5.82 5.74 4.84
N ASN A 57 -5.71 4.42 4.70
CA ASN A 57 -5.73 3.51 5.85
C ASN A 57 -4.50 3.69 6.76
N LEU A 58 -3.33 3.99 6.18
CA LEU A 58 -2.13 4.34 6.93
C LEU A 58 -2.32 5.66 7.68
N GLU A 59 -2.78 6.72 7.02
CA GLU A 59 -3.03 8.03 7.61
C GLU A 59 -3.97 7.94 8.81
N SER A 60 -5.09 7.23 8.67
CA SER A 60 -6.05 7.03 9.77
C SER A 60 -5.44 6.35 11.00
N ASN A 61 -4.52 5.39 10.79
CA ASN A 61 -3.81 4.75 11.89
C ASN A 61 -2.73 5.66 12.49
N LEU A 62 -2.04 6.46 11.68
CA LEU A 62 -1.08 7.46 12.16
C LEU A 62 -1.76 8.51 13.05
N ASP A 63 -2.95 8.97 12.67
CA ASP A 63 -3.77 9.87 13.50
C ASP A 63 -4.12 9.22 14.84
N THR A 64 -4.50 7.94 14.82
CA THR A 64 -4.80 7.18 16.05
C THR A 64 -3.56 7.03 16.95
N ILE A 65 -2.39 6.73 16.36
CA ILE A 65 -1.12 6.63 17.10
C ILE A 65 -0.75 8.00 17.67
N ARG A 66 -0.87 9.07 16.89
CA ARG A 66 -0.59 10.43 17.33
C ARG A 66 -1.44 10.80 18.53
N LEU A 67 -2.76 10.62 18.45
CA LEU A 67 -3.67 10.87 19.57
C LEU A 67 -3.31 10.06 20.82
N HIS A 68 -2.86 8.82 20.65
CA HIS A 68 -2.42 7.98 21.77
C HIS A 68 -1.11 8.47 22.40
N MET A 69 -0.21 9.08 21.61
CA MET A 69 1.11 9.52 22.03
C MET A 69 1.20 11.01 22.41
N GLU A 70 0.21 11.84 22.05
CA GLU A 70 0.19 13.28 22.39
C GLU A 70 0.27 13.51 23.91
N ASP A 71 -0.28 12.62 24.73
CA ASP A 71 -0.14 12.64 26.19
C ASP A 71 1.31 12.40 26.68
N HIS A 72 2.19 11.86 25.83
CA HIS A 72 3.53 11.39 26.18
C HIS A 72 4.66 12.00 25.33
N GLY A 73 4.34 12.83 24.32
CA GLY A 73 5.32 13.53 23.46
C GLY A 73 6.21 12.63 22.59
N GLY A 74 5.89 11.34 22.45
CA GLY A 74 6.76 10.33 21.81
C GLY A 74 6.55 10.12 20.30
N TYR A 75 5.61 10.83 19.67
CA TYR A 75 5.19 10.56 18.28
C TYR A 75 6.34 10.70 17.26
N GLU A 76 7.10 11.78 17.33
CA GLU A 76 8.21 12.04 16.40
C GLU A 76 9.34 11.01 16.54
N GLU A 77 9.66 10.60 17.78
CA GLU A 77 10.65 9.56 18.03
C GLU A 77 10.17 8.20 17.51
N TYR A 78 8.89 7.89 17.69
CA TYR A 78 8.28 6.67 17.15
C TYR A 78 8.39 6.62 15.62
N LEU A 79 8.06 7.71 14.92
CA LEU A 79 8.23 7.78 13.47
C LEU A 79 9.70 7.65 13.05
N ALA A 80 10.62 8.32 13.75
CA ALA A 80 12.05 8.26 13.45
C ALA A 80 12.66 6.85 13.60
N ARG A 81 12.02 5.98 14.39
CA ARG A 81 12.43 4.59 14.61
C ARG A 81 11.64 3.58 13.77
N SER A 82 10.63 4.05 13.03
CA SER A 82 9.76 3.20 12.19
C SER A 82 10.37 2.97 10.81
N ILE A 83 9.95 1.88 10.15
CA ILE A 83 10.34 1.54 8.78
C ILE A 83 9.07 1.38 7.94
N ALA A 84 9.03 2.04 6.79
CA ALA A 84 8.00 1.82 5.78
C ALA A 84 8.59 1.04 4.60
N VAL A 85 7.90 -0.01 4.17
CA VAL A 85 8.27 -0.82 3.00
C VAL A 85 7.11 -0.78 2.01
N MET A 86 7.41 -0.41 0.77
CA MET A 86 6.43 -0.34 -0.31
C MET A 86 6.90 -1.20 -1.48
N VAL A 87 5.99 -2.04 -2.00
CA VAL A 87 6.21 -2.87 -3.18
C VAL A 87 5.00 -2.72 -4.10
N LEU A 88 5.20 -2.13 -5.27
CA LEU A 88 4.15 -1.74 -6.21
C LEU A 88 4.67 -1.73 -7.66
N GLY A 89 3.78 -1.58 -8.64
CA GLY A 89 4.13 -1.45 -10.05
C GLY A 89 3.97 -2.74 -10.88
N SER A 90 4.21 -3.92 -10.31
CA SER A 90 4.10 -5.18 -11.06
C SER A 90 2.67 -5.45 -11.55
N ASN A 91 1.67 -5.11 -10.74
CA ASN A 91 0.26 -5.32 -11.08
C ASN A 91 -0.22 -4.33 -12.15
N ASP A 92 0.33 -3.12 -12.22
CA ASP A 92 0.03 -2.17 -13.29
C ASP A 92 0.45 -2.75 -14.64
N TYR A 93 1.66 -3.32 -14.73
CA TYR A 93 2.11 -4.00 -15.95
C TYR A 93 1.29 -5.25 -16.27
N ILE A 94 0.98 -6.10 -15.29
CA ILE A 94 0.22 -7.33 -15.55
C ILE A 94 -1.21 -6.99 -15.98
N ASN A 95 -1.95 -6.22 -15.19
CA ASN A 95 -3.38 -6.02 -15.38
C ASN A 95 -3.72 -4.95 -16.42
N CYS A 96 -2.89 -3.90 -16.53
CA CYS A 96 -3.22 -2.71 -17.31
C CYS A 96 -2.32 -2.49 -18.53
N TYR A 97 -1.24 -3.27 -18.69
CA TYR A 97 -0.39 -3.24 -19.89
C TYR A 97 -0.38 -4.55 -20.67
N LEU A 98 -0.11 -5.69 -20.01
CA LEU A 98 0.08 -6.99 -20.68
C LEU A 98 -1.24 -7.73 -20.91
N LEU A 99 -2.17 -7.71 -19.93
CA LEU A 99 -3.46 -8.40 -20.02
C LEU A 99 -4.56 -7.55 -20.66
N THR A 100 -4.32 -6.26 -20.95
CA THR A 100 -5.27 -5.37 -21.62
C THR A 100 -5.71 -5.89 -22.99
N SER A 101 -4.84 -6.61 -23.71
CA SER A 101 -5.19 -7.29 -24.97
C SER A 101 -6.13 -8.50 -24.81
N LEU A 102 -6.22 -9.09 -23.61
CA LEU A 102 -7.06 -10.26 -23.30
C LEU A 102 -8.35 -9.88 -22.56
N LEU A 103 -8.34 -8.75 -21.84
CA LEU A 103 -9.44 -8.27 -21.00
C LEU A 103 -10.14 -7.03 -21.57
N THR A 104 -9.96 -6.75 -22.86
CA THR A 104 -10.49 -5.55 -23.56
C THR A 104 -12.02 -5.42 -23.47
N SER A 105 -12.75 -6.46 -23.09
CA SER A 105 -14.20 -6.36 -22.82
C SER A 105 -14.56 -5.83 -21.42
N LEU A 106 -13.59 -5.69 -20.51
CA LEU A 106 -13.79 -5.23 -19.13
C LEU A 106 -13.23 -3.83 -18.88
N TYR A 107 -12.30 -3.39 -19.71
CA TYR A 107 -11.69 -2.07 -19.65
C TYR A 107 -11.93 -1.36 -20.99
N ASP A 108 -12.68 -0.25 -20.94
CA ASP A 108 -13.02 0.60 -22.09
C ASP A 108 -11.81 1.47 -22.47
N SER A 109 -10.66 0.86 -22.68
CA SER A 109 -9.41 1.57 -22.87
C SER A 109 -8.55 0.96 -23.99
N ASP A 110 -8.60 1.63 -25.15
CA ASP A 110 -7.76 1.39 -26.34
C ASP A 110 -6.30 1.82 -26.11
N TYR A 111 -5.71 1.43 -24.98
CA TYR A 111 -4.37 1.85 -24.61
C TYR A 111 -3.30 0.98 -25.29
N ASN A 112 -3.03 1.27 -26.57
CA ASN A 112 -1.83 0.80 -27.26
C ASN A 112 -0.60 1.65 -26.87
N TYR A 113 -0.18 1.57 -25.61
CA TYR A 113 1.05 2.24 -25.18
C TYR A 113 2.29 1.48 -25.67
N LYS A 114 3.33 2.22 -26.10
CA LYS A 114 4.68 1.64 -26.13
C LYS A 114 5.16 1.45 -24.69
N PRO A 115 6.06 0.47 -24.42
CA PRO A 115 6.52 0.20 -23.06
C PRO A 115 7.06 1.44 -22.33
N GLN A 116 7.78 2.32 -23.04
CA GLN A 116 8.35 3.55 -22.49
C GLN A 116 7.27 4.57 -22.11
N ASP A 117 6.30 4.79 -22.98
CA ASP A 117 5.19 5.73 -22.73
C ASP A 117 4.35 5.28 -21.51
N TYR A 118 4.17 3.97 -21.34
CA TYR A 118 3.48 3.41 -20.18
C TYR A 118 4.29 3.59 -18.88
N ALA A 119 5.61 3.35 -18.93
CA ALA A 119 6.48 3.60 -17.78
C ALA A 119 6.44 5.08 -17.35
N ASP A 120 6.50 6.00 -18.32
CA ASP A 120 6.41 7.43 -18.05
C ASP A 120 5.06 7.82 -17.45
N LEU A 121 3.96 7.20 -17.90
CA LEU A 121 2.64 7.41 -17.31
C LEU A 121 2.62 7.00 -15.83
N LEU A 122 3.13 5.81 -15.50
CA LEU A 122 3.16 5.31 -14.11
C LEU A 122 4.02 6.20 -13.21
N ILE A 123 5.21 6.60 -13.67
CA ILE A 123 6.10 7.49 -12.91
C ILE A 123 5.42 8.84 -12.67
N ASN A 124 4.84 9.45 -13.72
CA ASN A 124 4.17 10.74 -13.59
C ASN A 124 2.93 10.69 -12.69
N HIS A 125 2.25 9.55 -12.60
CA HIS A 125 1.16 9.36 -11.65
C HIS A 125 1.68 9.20 -10.22
N TYR A 126 2.82 8.53 -10.03
CA TYR A 126 3.43 8.29 -8.72
C TYR A 126 4.01 9.56 -8.09
N THR A 127 4.52 10.51 -8.88
CA THR A 127 5.25 11.69 -8.38
C THR A 127 4.36 12.92 -8.15
N ARG A 128 3.03 12.78 -8.17
CA ARG A 128 2.09 13.89 -7.97
C ARG A 128 1.86 14.22 -6.50
#